data_AF-A0A6N7HD60-F1
#
_entry.id   AF-A0A6N7HD60-F1
#
_cell.length_a   1.000
_cell.length_b   1.000
_cell.length_c   1.000
_cell.angle_alpha   90.00
_cell.angle_beta   90.00
_cell.angle_gamma   90.00
#
_symmetry.space_group_name_H-M   'P 1'
#
loop_
_entity.id
_entity.type
_entity.pdbx_description
1 polymer ?
#
loop_
_entity_poly.entity_id
_entity_poly.type
_entity_poly.pdbx_seq_one_letter_code
_entity_poly.pdbx_strand_id
1 'polypeptide(L)' 'MERGHLFDLTAGDERLLEAGMVVHMPPAPRLPGEFGVGVSETAIVTETGCEVLSTLPTAVVVNR' A
#
# COMPACT_ATOMS: atom_id res chain seq x y z
N MET A 1 3.35 8.97 -14.63
CA MET A 1 2.04 8.62 -15.20
C MET A 1 1.28 7.87 -14.12
N GLU A 2 0.38 8.59 -13.46
CA GLU A 2 -0.49 8.08 -12.40
C GLU A 2 -1.51 7.13 -13.04
N ARG A 3 -1.52 5.86 -12.63
CA ARG A 3 -2.63 4.99 -12.98
C ARG A 3 -3.58 5.01 -11.80
N GLY A 4 -4.80 5.50 -12.02
CA GLY A 4 -5.91 5.43 -11.05
C GLY A 4 -6.42 4.00 -10.85
N HIS A 5 -5.53 3.07 -10.52
CA HIS A 5 -5.87 1.70 -10.14
C HIS A 5 -5.95 1.60 -8.62
N LEU A 6 -6.81 0.70 -8.13
CA LEU A 6 -6.93 0.42 -6.69
C LEU A 6 -5.64 -0.18 -6.11
N PHE A 7 -4.81 -0.81 -6.94
CA PHE A 7 -3.54 -1.44 -6.56
C PHE A 7 -2.47 -1.12 -7.60
N ASP A 8 -1.36 -0.51 -7.17
CA ASP A 8 -0.22 -0.21 -8.06
C ASP A 8 0.68 -1.43 -8.32
N LEU A 9 0.70 -2.36 -7.38
CA LEU A 9 1.47 -3.61 -7.43
C LEU A 9 0.52 -4.80 -7.52
N THR A 10 0.82 -5.73 -8.42
CA THR A 10 0.04 -6.95 -8.63
C THR A 10 0.95 -8.17 -8.70
N ALA A 11 0.40 -9.35 -8.38
CA ALA A 11 1.18 -10.58 -8.44
C ALA A 11 1.62 -10.88 -9.87
N GLY A 12 2.91 -11.17 -10.06
CA GLY A 12 3.50 -11.46 -11.38
C GLY A 12 3.89 -10.22 -12.19
N ASP A 13 3.84 -9.02 -11.60
CA ASP A 13 4.34 -7.82 -12.25
C ASP A 13 5.88 -7.81 -12.27
N GLU A 14 6.46 -7.85 -13.47
CA GLU A 14 7.91 -7.91 -13.68
C GLU A 14 8.55 -6.52 -13.86
N ARG A 15 7.77 -5.44 -13.79
CA ARG A 15 8.30 -4.09 -13.96
C ARG A 15 9.23 -3.74 -12.82
N LEU A 16 10.39 -3.16 -13.16
CA LEU A 16 11.29 -2.61 -12.16
C LEU A 16 10.71 -1.32 -11.57
N LEU A 17 10.85 -1.18 -10.25
CA LEU A 17 10.55 0.06 -9.56
C LEU A 17 11.72 1.03 -9.73
N GLU A 18 11.43 2.25 -10.14
CA GLU A 18 12.43 3.29 -10.36
C GLU A 18 12.28 4.40 -9.32
N ALA A 19 13.40 5.02 -8.94
CA ALA A 19 13.40 6.15 -8.02
C ALA A 19 12.49 7.28 -8.53
N GLY A 20 11.71 7.86 -7.61
CA GLY A 20 10.69 8.88 -7.91
C GLY A 20 9.31 8.31 -8.28
N MET A 21 9.17 7.00 -8.47
CA MET A 21 7.84 6.38 -8.55
C MET A 21 7.13 6.45 -7.20
N VAL A 22 5.81 6.65 -7.22
CA VAL A 22 4.94 6.55 -6.04
C VAL A 22 4.05 5.34 -6.21
N VAL A 23 3.95 4.52 -5.17
CA VAL A 23 3.12 3.32 -5.13
C VAL A 23 2.17 3.35 -3.94
N HIS A 24 0.92 3.00 -4.20
CA HIS A 24 -0.15 2.83 -3.23
C HIS A 24 -0.51 1.34 -3.10
N MET A 25 -0.47 0.85 -1.86
CA MET A 25 -0.69 -0.56 -1.53
C MET A 25 -1.74 -0.65 -0.41
N PRO A 26 -3.02 -0.90 -0.73
CA PRO A 26 -4.08 -1.08 0.27
C PRO A 26 -4.46 -2.58 0.49
N PRO A 27 -3.60 -3.42 1.11
CA PRO A 27 -3.98 -4.80 1.42
C PRO A 27 -5.17 -4.85 2.37
N ALA A 28 -6.20 -5.60 1.97
CA ALA A 28 -7.45 -5.72 2.73
C ALA A 28 -7.95 -7.17 2.76
N PRO A 29 -7.33 -8.08 3.54
CA PRO A 29 -7.87 -9.42 3.77
C PRO A 29 -9.27 -9.36 4.39
N ARG A 30 -10.13 -10.28 3.96
CA ARG A 30 -11.52 -10.40 4.43
C ARG A 30 -11.84 -11.85 4.73
N LEU A 31 -12.55 -12.05 5.84
CA LEU A 31 -13.21 -13.30 6.19
C LEU A 31 -14.71 -13.14 5.89
N PRO A 32 -15.24 -13.81 4.84
CA PRO A 32 -16.62 -13.58 4.40
C PRO A 32 -17.65 -13.80 5.51
N GLY A 33 -18.52 -12.82 5.72
CA GLY A 33 -19.58 -12.88 6.73
C GLY A 33 -19.14 -12.56 8.16
N GLU A 34 -17.84 -12.33 8.40
CA GLU A 34 -17.31 -12.08 9.75
C GLU A 34 -16.71 -10.68 9.86
N PHE A 35 -15.53 -10.45 9.27
CA PHE A 35 -14.84 -9.15 9.33
C PHE A 35 -13.80 -9.01 8.22
N GLY A 36 -13.35 -7.79 8.00
CA GLY A 36 -12.20 -7.47 7.16
C GLY A 36 -11.23 -6.58 7.91
N VAL A 37 -9.94 -6.74 7.64
CA VAL A 37 -8.89 -5.87 8.17
C VAL A 37 -8.19 -5.28 6.97
N GLY A 38 -8.00 -3.96 6.96
CA GLY A 38 -7.28 -3.26 5.91
C GLY A 38 -6.25 -2.32 6.53
N VAL A 39 -5.08 -2.31 5.94
CA VAL A 39 -4.08 -1.27 6.14
C VAL A 39 -3.73 -0.73 4.76
N SER A 40 -3.38 0.54 4.67
CA SER A 40 -2.97 1.13 3.40
C SER A 40 -1.75 1.97 3.60
N GLU A 41 -0.80 1.83 2.69
CA GLU A 41 0.41 2.63 2.67
C GLU A 41 0.63 3.22 1.29
N THR A 42 1.17 4.44 1.26
CA THR A 42 1.68 5.07 0.05
C THR A 42 3.16 5.36 0.28
N ALA A 43 4.01 4.92 -0.64
CA ALA A 43 5.45 5.11 -0.53
C ALA A 43 6.04 5.68 -1.83
N ILE A 44 7.07 6.51 -1.68
CA ILE A 44 7.93 6.93 -2.78
C ILE A 44 9.15 6.01 -2.86
N VAL A 45 9.48 5.54 -4.06
CA VAL A 45 10.69 4.76 -4.33
C VAL A 45 11.88 5.70 -4.36
N THR A 46 12.95 5.36 -3.65
CA THR A 46 14.21 6.10 -3.64
C THR A 46 15.29 5.30 -4.35
N GLU A 47 16.47 5.88 -4.57
CA GLU A 47 17.59 5.17 -5.19
C GLU A 47 18.04 3.92 -4.40
N THR A 48 17.76 3.87 -3.10
CA THR A 48 18.23 2.84 -2.18
C THR A 48 17.11 2.06 -1.48
N GLY A 49 15.84 2.32 -1.82
CA GLY A 49 14.70 1.68 -1.19
C GLY A 49 13.39 2.44 -1.41
N CYS A 50 12.65 2.70 -0.34
CA CYS A 50 11.42 3.48 -0.36
C CYS A 50 11.19 4.21 0.97
N GLU A 51 10.39 5.27 0.92
CA GLU A 51 9.96 6.06 2.08
C GLU A 51 8.43 6.09 2.13
N VAL A 52 7.86 5.74 3.30
CA VAL A 52 6.40 5.76 3.54
C VAL A 52 5.96 7.20 3.80
N LEU A 53 4.91 7.63 3.11
CA LEU A 53 4.39 9.00 3.20
C LEU A 53 3.36 9.18 4.32
N SER A 54 2.75 8.09 4.80
CA SER A 54 1.83 8.11 5.93
C SER A 54 2.59 8.11 7.26
N THR A 55 2.09 8.88 8.22
CA THR A 55 2.59 8.87 9.62
C THR A 55 1.60 8.24 10.58
N LEU A 56 0.47 7.73 10.07
CA LEU A 56 -0.53 7.07 10.91
C LEU A 56 -0.01 5.72 11.42
N PRO A 57 -0.27 5.35 12.68
CA PRO A 57 0.05 4.02 13.17
C PRO A 57 -0.71 2.95 12.39
N THR A 58 -0.03 1.87 12.04
CA THR A 58 -0.64 0.69 11.40
C THR A 58 -1.28 -0.28 12.41
N ALA A 59 -1.13 0.01 13.70
CA ALA A 59 -1.75 -0.77 14.76
C ALA A 59 -3.27 -0.61 14.75
N VAL A 60 -3.98 -1.68 15.14
CA VAL A 60 -5.44 -1.63 15.30
C VAL A 60 -5.78 -0.70 16.46
N VAL A 61 -6.57 0.34 16.17
CA VAL A 61 -7.10 1.27 17.17
C VAL A 61 -8.54 0.90 17.47
N VAL A 62 -8.86 0.74 18.75
CA VAL A 62 -10.22 0.50 19.23
C VAL A 62 -10.77 1.79 19.80
N ASN A 63 -11.73 2.41 19.11
CA ASN A 63 -12.46 3.55 19.65
C ASN A 63 -13.39 3.06 20.77
N ARG A 64 -13.25 3.66 21.96
CA ARG A 64 -14.14 3.44 23.10
C ARG A 64 -15.33 4.38 23.07
#